data_AF-A0A2H1KX70-F1
#
_entry.id   AF-A0A2H1KX70-F1
#
_cell.length_a   1.000
_cell.length_b   1.000
_cell.length_c   1.000
_cell.angle_alpha   90.00
_cell.angle_beta   90.00
_cell.angle_gamma   90.00
#
_symmetry.space_group_name_H-M   'P 1'
#
loop_
_entity.id
_entity.type
_entity.pdbx_description
1 polymer ?
#
loop_
_entity_poly.entity_id
_entity_poly.type
_entity_poly.pdbx_seq_one_letter_code
_entity_poly.pdbx_strand_id
1 'polypeptide(L)'
;MELAQEYEVPTLFSSIGVEPYSDDDYRSQALKQALNLPVVKQITTRDDLPSVAKYVAGTQISTGLVADPVVFADKVFENIVGQSESNPKGTKSTIGLVVTRAGIFADNGIDFSEDDQRQFWLGVIELLRERQYGYRLFTTGHFTDEIFLDSLVREHGVPAKNVRFTVNSPDELIEELRACDAVIAYRLHASITSFALGVPSVGLSWNFKVPEFYKEIGYADRAISSDNWSPRHVVAVMENALADGVTKDSSYLYSVYKSLFDGLKDVLTPDGEAVPYSLNEVYDALPRYPMTSLPEYRAKVQRKLRRSYDFYANKSKSNQWRPSIQDGLILRIGRRIKRALSNSIR
;
A
#
# COMPACT_ATOMS: atom_id res chain seq x y z
N MET A 1 -9.62 -2.49 -20.61
CA MET A 1 -9.59 -1.44 -21.64
C MET A 1 -10.30 -1.88 -22.90
N GLU A 2 -10.07 -3.12 -23.36
CA GLU A 2 -10.79 -3.71 -24.51
C GLU A 2 -12.33 -3.63 -24.37
N LEU A 3 -12.91 -3.93 -23.21
CA LEU A 3 -14.35 -3.74 -22.97
C LEU A 3 -14.77 -2.27 -23.14
N ALA A 4 -14.01 -1.31 -22.60
CA ALA A 4 -14.33 0.10 -22.79
C ALA A 4 -14.26 0.49 -24.27
N GLN A 5 -13.31 -0.07 -25.02
CA GLN A 5 -13.20 0.11 -26.47
C GLN A 5 -14.38 -0.49 -27.24
N GLU A 6 -14.84 -1.69 -26.85
CA GLU A 6 -15.99 -2.37 -27.46
C GLU A 6 -17.29 -1.56 -27.31
N TYR A 7 -17.49 -0.94 -26.13
CA TYR A 7 -18.66 -0.12 -25.82
C TYR A 7 -18.43 1.38 -26.05
N GLU A 8 -17.31 1.77 -26.66
CA GLU A 8 -16.94 3.17 -26.94
C GLU A 8 -16.99 4.10 -25.70
N VAL A 9 -16.69 3.57 -24.52
CA VAL A 9 -16.73 4.30 -23.25
C VAL A 9 -15.40 5.02 -23.02
N PRO A 10 -15.38 6.37 -22.97
CA PRO A 10 -14.17 7.11 -22.63
C PRO A 10 -13.63 6.72 -21.26
N THR A 11 -12.32 6.55 -21.16
CA THR A 11 -11.63 6.14 -19.94
C THR A 11 -10.61 7.17 -19.50
N LEU A 12 -10.68 7.54 -18.22
CA LEU A 12 -9.69 8.37 -17.53
C LEU A 12 -9.05 7.54 -16.42
N PHE A 13 -7.72 7.54 -16.34
CA PHE A 13 -7.00 7.01 -15.18
C PHE A 13 -6.66 8.17 -14.25
N SER A 14 -7.12 8.08 -13.01
CA SER A 14 -6.93 9.11 -11.98
C SER A 14 -6.01 8.61 -10.88
N SER A 15 -4.86 9.28 -10.72
CA SER A 15 -3.91 9.04 -9.62
C SER A 15 -3.56 7.55 -9.42
N ILE A 16 -3.32 6.85 -10.52
CA ILE A 16 -2.99 5.42 -10.45
C ILE A 16 -1.53 5.22 -10.06
N GLY A 17 -1.24 4.09 -9.41
CA GLY A 17 0.14 3.64 -9.30
C GLY A 17 0.56 2.89 -10.56
N VAL A 18 1.78 3.13 -11.03
CA VAL A 18 2.34 2.50 -12.23
C VAL A 18 3.61 1.73 -11.86
N GLU A 19 3.87 0.62 -12.55
CA GLU A 19 5.16 -0.07 -12.46
C GLU A 19 6.12 0.43 -13.55
N PRO A 20 7.44 0.39 -13.32
CA PRO A 20 8.41 0.90 -14.27
C PRO A 20 8.23 0.30 -15.66
N TYR A 21 8.23 1.15 -16.68
CA TYR A 21 8.11 0.72 -18.06
C TYR A 21 9.31 -0.15 -18.48
N SER A 22 9.03 -1.23 -19.20
CA SER A 22 10.04 -2.10 -19.82
C SER A 22 9.70 -2.40 -21.28
N ASP A 23 10.69 -2.27 -22.17
CA ASP A 23 10.59 -2.70 -23.57
C ASP A 23 10.60 -4.23 -23.72
N ASP A 24 11.18 -4.94 -22.75
CA ASP A 24 11.40 -6.39 -22.81
C ASP A 24 10.31 -7.20 -22.08
N ASP A 25 9.61 -6.61 -21.10
CA ASP A 25 8.53 -7.30 -20.37
C ASP A 25 7.23 -7.32 -21.19
N TYR A 26 6.78 -8.51 -21.57
CA TYR A 26 5.54 -8.70 -22.33
C TYR A 26 4.30 -8.09 -21.64
N ARG A 27 4.28 -8.03 -20.30
CA ARG A 27 3.18 -7.42 -19.53
C ARG A 27 3.19 -5.90 -19.68
N SER A 28 4.38 -5.30 -19.66
CA SER A 28 4.57 -3.87 -19.93
C SER A 28 4.13 -3.54 -21.36
N GLN A 29 4.52 -4.36 -22.34
CA GLN A 29 4.10 -4.15 -23.74
C GLN A 29 2.59 -4.36 -23.94
N ALA A 30 1.97 -5.34 -23.28
CA ALA A 30 0.52 -5.52 -23.30
C ALA A 30 -0.21 -4.32 -22.66
N LEU A 31 0.31 -3.80 -21.54
CA LEU A 31 -0.23 -2.61 -20.90
C LEU A 31 -0.11 -1.38 -21.82
N LYS A 32 1.05 -1.20 -22.47
CA LYS A 32 1.25 -0.15 -23.48
C LYS A 32 0.18 -0.21 -24.56
N GLN A 33 -0.04 -1.38 -25.17
CA GLN A 33 -1.07 -1.54 -26.20
C GLN A 33 -2.46 -1.17 -25.69
N ALA A 34 -2.83 -1.64 -24.48
CA ALA A 34 -4.12 -1.35 -23.88
C ALA A 34 -4.32 0.14 -23.52
N LEU A 35 -3.27 0.83 -23.07
CA LEU A 35 -3.33 2.25 -22.69
C LEU A 35 -3.36 3.20 -23.90
N ASN A 36 -2.91 2.76 -25.07
CA ASN A 36 -2.97 3.55 -26.31
C ASN A 36 -4.27 3.34 -27.10
N LEU A 37 -5.25 2.62 -26.56
CA LEU A 37 -6.56 2.49 -27.19
C LEU A 37 -7.27 3.86 -27.27
N PRO A 38 -7.96 4.20 -28.38
CA PRO A 38 -8.59 5.51 -28.57
C PRO A 38 -9.55 5.96 -27.46
N VAL A 39 -10.15 5.02 -26.72
CA VAL A 39 -11.02 5.33 -25.59
C VAL A 39 -10.28 5.92 -24.38
N VAL A 40 -8.96 5.73 -24.26
CA VAL A 40 -8.18 6.32 -23.17
C VAL A 40 -7.93 7.79 -23.49
N LYS A 41 -8.40 8.68 -22.62
CA LYS A 41 -8.34 10.14 -22.83
C LYS A 41 -7.34 10.85 -21.92
N GLN A 42 -7.07 10.26 -20.74
CA GLN A 42 -6.16 10.82 -19.74
C GLN A 42 -5.54 9.71 -18.90
N ILE A 43 -4.27 9.89 -18.53
CA ILE A 43 -3.59 9.07 -17.54
C ILE A 43 -2.83 9.95 -16.55
N THR A 44 -3.34 10.06 -15.34
CA THR A 44 -2.62 10.68 -14.23
C THR A 44 -2.11 9.61 -13.26
N THR A 45 -0.92 9.83 -12.72
CA THR A 45 -0.24 8.93 -11.78
C THR A 45 0.11 9.69 -10.50
N ARG A 46 0.27 8.95 -9.41
CA ARG A 46 0.83 9.43 -8.12
C ARG A 46 2.25 8.95 -7.86
N ASP A 47 2.81 8.23 -8.82
CA ASP A 47 4.13 7.60 -8.77
C ASP A 47 4.92 8.00 -10.06
N ASP A 48 5.67 7.09 -10.67
CA ASP A 48 6.55 7.28 -11.85
C ASP A 48 5.88 7.83 -13.14
N LEU A 49 5.77 9.17 -13.25
CA LEU A 49 5.35 9.88 -14.48
C LEU A 49 6.24 9.59 -15.71
N PRO A 50 7.58 9.52 -15.61
CA PRO A 50 8.43 9.11 -16.73
C PRO A 50 8.02 7.77 -17.37
N SER A 51 7.63 6.76 -16.58
CA SER A 51 7.12 5.51 -17.12
C SER A 51 5.77 5.68 -17.82
N VAL A 52 4.85 6.48 -17.26
CA VAL A 52 3.59 6.81 -17.95
C VAL A 52 3.85 7.42 -19.32
N ALA A 53 4.77 8.38 -19.42
CA ALA A 53 5.14 9.02 -20.68
C ALA A 53 5.65 8.00 -21.72
N LYS A 54 6.37 6.96 -21.30
CA LYS A 54 6.81 5.86 -22.19
C LYS A 54 5.64 4.96 -22.62
N TYR A 55 4.71 4.67 -21.72
CA TYR A 55 3.51 3.87 -22.06
C TYR A 55 2.64 4.55 -23.13
N VAL A 56 2.57 5.88 -23.15
CA VAL A 56 1.74 6.62 -24.12
C VAL A 56 2.54 7.35 -25.20
N ALA A 57 3.82 7.00 -25.37
CA ALA A 57 4.71 7.65 -26.33
C ALA A 57 4.13 7.62 -27.75
N GLY A 58 4.06 8.79 -28.39
CA GLY A 58 3.50 8.97 -29.74
C GLY A 58 2.00 9.25 -29.78
N THR A 59 1.33 9.41 -28.64
CA THR A 59 -0.09 9.80 -28.57
C THR A 59 -0.27 11.23 -28.08
N GLN A 60 -1.52 11.71 -28.14
CA GLN A 60 -1.95 12.99 -27.57
C GLN A 60 -2.68 12.79 -26.22
N ILE A 61 -2.52 11.63 -25.57
CA ILE A 61 -3.16 11.35 -24.29
C ILE A 61 -2.56 12.28 -23.23
N SER A 62 -3.42 13.01 -22.52
CA SER A 62 -2.97 13.90 -21.44
C SER A 62 -2.42 13.09 -20.27
N THR A 63 -1.25 13.50 -19.75
CA THR A 63 -0.59 12.85 -18.62
C THR A 63 -0.20 13.83 -17.54
N GLY A 64 -0.23 13.42 -16.28
CA GLY A 64 0.21 14.27 -15.17
C GLY A 64 0.58 13.50 -13.92
N LEU A 65 1.48 14.09 -13.12
CA LEU A 65 1.75 13.67 -11.76
C LEU A 65 0.80 14.44 -10.82
N VAL A 66 0.06 13.72 -10.00
CA VAL A 66 -0.95 14.28 -9.09
C VAL A 66 -0.91 13.57 -7.75
N ALA A 67 -1.46 14.19 -6.72
CA ALA A 67 -1.55 13.59 -5.39
C ALA A 67 -2.36 12.28 -5.38
N ASP A 68 -2.09 11.41 -4.42
CA ASP A 68 -2.98 10.30 -4.08
C ASP A 68 -4.31 10.84 -3.51
N PRO A 69 -5.50 10.31 -3.88
CA PRO A 69 -6.78 10.78 -3.31
C PRO A 69 -6.88 10.66 -1.78
N VAL A 70 -6.06 9.81 -1.15
CA VAL A 70 -5.95 9.67 0.31
C VAL A 70 -5.48 10.96 0.98
N VAL A 71 -4.89 11.92 0.26
CA VAL A 71 -4.54 13.24 0.84
C VAL A 71 -5.74 14.00 1.42
N PHE A 72 -6.97 13.60 1.07
CA PHE A 72 -8.22 14.12 1.63
C PHE A 72 -8.76 13.33 2.84
N ALA A 73 -8.00 12.36 3.37
CA ALA A 73 -8.45 11.51 4.47
C ALA A 73 -8.76 12.28 5.75
N ASP A 74 -8.08 13.39 6.04
CA ASP A 74 -8.41 14.23 7.21
C ASP A 74 -9.84 14.75 7.17
N LYS A 75 -10.31 15.18 5.99
CA LYS A 75 -11.68 15.65 5.76
C LYS A 75 -12.70 14.55 5.62
N VAL A 76 -12.37 13.49 4.87
CA VAL A 76 -13.27 12.34 4.70
C VAL A 76 -13.55 11.67 6.04
N PHE A 77 -12.56 11.60 6.93
CA PHE A 77 -12.68 10.96 8.25
C PHE A 77 -12.72 11.98 9.40
N GLU A 78 -13.16 13.21 9.16
CA GLU A 78 -13.15 14.27 10.19
C GLU A 78 -14.08 13.97 11.38
N ASN A 79 -15.13 13.18 11.14
CA ASN A 79 -16.06 12.69 12.16
C ASN A 79 -15.48 11.57 13.04
N ILE A 80 -14.34 10.99 12.64
CA ILE A 80 -13.64 9.97 13.44
C ILE A 80 -12.71 10.70 14.39
N VAL A 81 -13.22 10.92 15.59
CA VAL A 81 -12.41 11.43 16.68
C VAL A 81 -11.50 10.29 17.13
N GLY A 82 -10.21 10.38 16.80
CA GLY A 82 -9.22 9.56 17.48
C GLY A 82 -9.34 9.82 18.99
N GLN A 83 -9.01 8.84 19.83
CA GLN A 83 -8.97 9.03 21.30
C GLN A 83 -7.81 9.96 21.74
N SER A 84 -7.63 11.09 21.06
CA SER A 84 -6.81 12.19 21.54
C SER A 84 -7.71 13.07 22.39
N GLU A 85 -7.92 12.65 23.63
CA GLU A 85 -7.97 13.68 24.67
C GLU A 85 -6.66 14.44 24.53
N SER A 86 -6.74 15.73 24.23
CA SER A 86 -5.61 16.66 24.14
C SER A 86 -4.56 16.25 25.16
N ASN A 87 -3.45 15.68 24.69
CA ASN A 87 -2.43 15.07 25.53
C ASN A 87 -2.07 16.07 26.64
N PRO A 88 -2.41 15.78 27.92
CA PRO A 88 -2.13 16.71 29.00
C PRO A 88 -0.64 17.06 28.98
N LYS A 89 -0.29 18.34 29.13
CA LYS A 89 1.11 18.78 29.20
C LYS A 89 1.90 17.85 30.13
N GLY A 90 2.78 17.02 29.56
CA GLY A 90 3.55 15.99 30.28
C GLY A 90 3.38 14.54 29.81
N THR A 91 2.46 14.23 28.89
CA THR A 91 2.39 12.90 28.26
C THR A 91 3.49 12.71 27.22
N LYS A 92 4.13 11.54 27.25
CA LYS A 92 5.18 11.15 26.30
C LYS A 92 4.60 11.05 24.89
N SER A 93 5.29 11.61 23.90
CA SER A 93 4.90 11.44 22.50
C SER A 93 4.88 9.94 22.14
N THR A 94 3.83 9.52 21.44
CA THR A 94 3.59 8.13 21.06
C THR A 94 3.96 7.91 19.61
N ILE A 95 4.88 6.99 19.35
CA ILE A 95 5.37 6.69 18.00
C ILE A 95 4.65 5.45 17.44
N GLY A 96 4.03 5.59 16.28
CA GLY A 96 3.40 4.50 15.55
C GLY A 96 4.43 3.69 14.77
N LEU A 97 4.48 2.39 14.98
CA LEU A 97 5.36 1.46 14.29
C LEU A 97 4.49 0.58 13.37
N VAL A 98 4.49 0.89 12.07
CA VAL A 98 3.63 0.20 11.10
C VAL A 98 4.39 -0.97 10.48
N VAL A 99 4.10 -2.14 11.02
CA VAL A 99 4.79 -3.39 10.72
C VAL A 99 4.25 -4.03 9.44
N THR A 100 5.12 -4.74 8.72
CA THR A 100 4.81 -5.49 7.50
C THR A 100 5.48 -6.86 7.53
N ARG A 101 5.04 -7.83 6.71
CA ARG A 101 5.75 -9.10 6.53
C ARG A 101 7.13 -8.90 5.89
N ALA A 102 8.11 -9.74 6.23
CA ALA A 102 9.45 -9.70 5.64
C ALA A 102 9.49 -10.11 4.16
N GLY A 103 8.52 -10.91 3.70
CA GLY A 103 8.50 -11.39 2.32
C GLY A 103 8.49 -10.28 1.25
N ILE A 104 8.06 -9.06 1.58
CA ILE A 104 8.08 -7.94 0.62
C ILE A 104 9.51 -7.52 0.25
N PHE A 105 10.50 -7.77 1.11
CA PHE A 105 11.88 -7.34 0.88
C PHE A 105 12.54 -8.20 -0.19
N ALA A 106 12.46 -9.53 -0.02
CA ALA A 106 12.93 -10.49 -1.01
C ALA A 106 12.21 -10.32 -2.37
N ASP A 107 10.90 -10.07 -2.35
CA ASP A 107 10.10 -9.79 -3.55
C ASP A 107 10.61 -8.54 -4.34
N ASN A 108 11.38 -7.65 -3.68
CA ASN A 108 11.97 -6.43 -4.26
C ASN A 108 13.50 -6.46 -4.31
N GLY A 109 14.11 -7.64 -4.18
CA GLY A 109 15.57 -7.81 -4.28
C GLY A 109 16.37 -7.21 -3.12
N ILE A 110 15.73 -6.98 -1.97
CA ILE A 110 16.37 -6.46 -0.76
C ILE A 110 16.78 -7.63 0.12
N ASP A 111 18.07 -7.73 0.43
CA ASP A 111 18.63 -8.69 1.37
C ASP A 111 18.38 -8.23 2.81
N PHE A 112 17.14 -8.44 3.26
CA PHE A 112 16.70 -8.11 4.62
C PHE A 112 15.72 -9.19 5.08
N SER A 113 16.21 -10.09 5.92
CA SER A 113 15.48 -11.27 6.35
C SER A 113 14.40 -10.94 7.39
N GLU A 114 13.57 -11.94 7.71
CA GLU A 114 12.61 -11.81 8.81
C GLU A 114 13.29 -11.60 10.17
N ASP A 115 14.48 -12.20 10.39
CA ASP A 115 15.25 -11.97 11.60
C ASP A 115 15.84 -10.55 11.63
N ASP A 116 16.37 -10.06 10.51
CA ASP A 116 16.87 -8.67 10.43
C ASP A 116 15.76 -7.66 10.73
N GLN A 117 14.56 -7.86 10.16
CA GLN A 117 13.40 -7.03 10.43
C GLN A 117 12.98 -7.06 11.91
N ARG A 118 13.04 -8.24 12.52
CA ARG A 118 12.70 -8.45 13.92
C ARG A 118 13.71 -7.75 14.83
N GLN A 119 15.01 -7.92 14.60
CA GLN A 119 16.06 -7.21 15.33
C GLN A 119 15.94 -5.69 15.16
N PHE A 120 15.63 -5.22 13.94
CA PHE A 120 15.37 -3.81 13.67
C PHE A 120 14.23 -3.27 14.53
N TRP A 121 13.05 -3.90 14.53
CA TRP A 121 11.93 -3.42 15.33
C TRP A 121 12.18 -3.47 16.83
N LEU A 122 12.82 -4.53 17.33
CA LEU A 122 13.19 -4.63 18.75
C LEU A 122 14.18 -3.53 19.14
N GLY A 123 15.17 -3.24 18.28
CA GLY A 123 16.11 -2.15 18.50
C GLY A 123 15.45 -0.77 18.46
N VAL A 124 14.46 -0.55 17.58
CA VAL A 124 13.67 0.71 17.55
C VAL A 124 12.87 0.84 18.84
N ILE A 125 12.18 -0.22 19.27
CA ILE A 125 11.40 -0.22 20.51
C ILE A 125 12.28 0.12 21.72
N GLU A 126 13.45 -0.50 21.83
CA GLU A 126 14.35 -0.25 22.95
C GLU A 126 14.85 1.21 22.94
N LEU A 127 15.29 1.70 21.78
CA LEU A 127 15.75 3.08 21.65
C LEU A 127 14.64 4.09 21.97
N LEU A 128 13.40 3.85 21.53
CA LEU A 128 12.26 4.69 21.89
C LEU A 128 12.02 4.73 23.40
N ARG A 129 12.15 3.59 24.10
CA ARG A 129 11.99 3.51 25.56
C ARG A 129 13.10 4.26 26.29
N GLU A 130 14.35 4.10 25.85
CA GLU A 130 15.52 4.83 26.37
C GLU A 130 15.32 6.35 26.23
N ARG A 131 14.78 6.78 25.08
CA ARG A 131 14.46 8.19 24.77
C ARG A 131 13.13 8.66 25.37
N GLN A 132 12.49 7.84 26.20
CA GLN A 132 11.26 8.13 26.92
C GLN A 132 10.03 8.39 26.02
N TYR A 133 10.00 7.87 24.80
CA TYR A 133 8.80 7.86 23.97
C TYR A 133 7.84 6.72 24.34
N GLY A 134 6.55 6.94 24.10
CA GLY A 134 5.57 5.86 23.97
C GLY A 134 5.64 5.23 22.57
N TYR A 135 5.11 4.02 22.41
CA TYR A 135 5.02 3.42 21.08
C TYR A 135 3.77 2.55 20.94
N ARG A 136 3.29 2.41 19.70
CA ARG A 136 2.20 1.51 19.31
C ARG A 136 2.57 0.74 18.06
N LEU A 137 2.40 -0.57 18.05
CA LEU A 137 2.60 -1.39 16.85
C LEU A 137 1.25 -1.75 16.24
N PHE A 138 1.15 -1.61 14.93
CA PHE A 138 -0.02 -2.00 14.17
C PHE A 138 0.35 -2.25 12.71
N THR A 139 -0.61 -2.68 11.91
CA THR A 139 -0.43 -2.90 10.46
C THR A 139 -1.47 -2.09 9.69
N THR A 140 -1.37 -2.10 8.36
CA THR A 140 -2.43 -1.56 7.48
C THR A 140 -3.58 -2.55 7.24
N GLY A 141 -3.61 -3.67 7.98
CA GLY A 141 -4.67 -4.68 7.94
C GLY A 141 -4.41 -5.88 7.03
N HIS A 142 -3.21 -6.00 6.46
CA HIS A 142 -2.84 -7.17 5.66
C HIS A 142 -2.51 -8.37 6.57
N PHE A 143 -3.16 -9.50 6.35
CA PHE A 143 -3.13 -10.64 7.28
C PHE A 143 -1.71 -11.18 7.57
N THR A 144 -0.84 -11.26 6.56
CA THR A 144 0.55 -11.73 6.78
C THR A 144 1.38 -10.75 7.60
N ASP A 145 1.04 -9.46 7.56
CA ASP A 145 1.72 -8.43 8.35
C ASP A 145 1.33 -8.60 9.82
N GLU A 146 0.07 -8.97 10.08
CA GLU A 146 -0.44 -9.28 11.42
C GLU A 146 0.18 -10.55 12.00
N ILE A 147 0.45 -11.57 11.18
CA ILE A 147 1.19 -12.77 11.62
C ILE A 147 2.57 -12.39 12.12
N PHE A 148 3.31 -11.57 11.37
CA PHE A 148 4.63 -11.13 11.80
C PHE A 148 4.55 -10.24 13.05
N LEU A 149 3.58 -9.32 13.11
CA LEU A 149 3.34 -8.50 14.31
C LEU A 149 3.05 -9.36 15.55
N ASP A 150 2.22 -10.38 15.41
CA ASP A 150 1.89 -11.32 16.48
C ASP A 150 3.11 -12.13 16.95
N SER A 151 4.05 -12.45 16.03
CA SER A 151 5.33 -13.08 16.41
C SER A 151 6.17 -12.20 17.34
N LEU A 152 6.19 -10.88 17.14
CA LEU A 152 6.90 -9.95 18.04
C LEU A 152 6.35 -10.00 19.47
N VAL A 153 5.05 -10.23 19.62
CA VAL A 153 4.40 -10.37 20.93
C VAL A 153 4.67 -11.73 21.54
N ARG A 154 4.35 -12.81 20.82
CA ARG A 154 4.38 -14.18 21.36
C ARG A 154 5.80 -14.71 21.58
N GLU A 155 6.74 -14.33 20.72
CA GLU A 155 8.09 -14.90 20.71
C GLU A 155 9.13 -13.95 21.30
N HIS A 156 8.90 -12.62 21.26
CA HIS A 156 9.87 -11.61 21.69
C HIS A 156 9.39 -10.69 22.82
N GLY A 157 8.21 -10.96 23.38
CA GLY A 157 7.75 -10.30 24.61
C GLY A 157 7.37 -8.84 24.45
N VAL A 158 7.08 -8.36 23.22
CA VAL A 158 6.49 -7.04 23.03
C VAL A 158 5.14 -6.99 23.77
N PRO A 159 4.91 -6.03 24.69
CA PRO A 159 3.69 -6.02 25.49
C PRO A 159 2.43 -5.84 24.62
N ALA A 160 1.46 -6.76 24.74
CA ALA A 160 0.22 -6.74 23.96
C ALA A 160 -0.58 -5.42 24.11
N LYS A 161 -0.46 -4.72 25.24
CA LYS A 161 -1.09 -3.40 25.47
C LYS A 161 -0.60 -2.30 24.51
N ASN A 162 0.58 -2.48 23.91
CA ASN A 162 1.16 -1.56 22.94
C ASN A 162 0.87 -1.99 21.49
N VAL A 163 -0.01 -2.97 21.28
CA VAL A 163 -0.22 -3.59 19.96
C VAL A 163 -1.69 -3.56 19.57
N ARG A 164 -1.99 -3.06 18.37
CA ARG A 164 -3.25 -3.29 17.68
C ARG A 164 -3.08 -4.42 16.68
N PHE A 165 -3.44 -5.64 17.11
CA PHE A 165 -3.25 -6.85 16.30
C PHE A 165 -4.02 -6.84 14.99
N THR A 166 -5.26 -6.35 15.02
CA THR A 166 -6.12 -6.36 13.85
C THR A 166 -6.62 -4.97 13.49
N VAL A 167 -6.36 -4.60 12.25
CA VAL A 167 -6.94 -3.43 11.58
C VAL A 167 -7.76 -3.98 10.42
N ASN A 168 -9.08 -3.88 10.50
CA ASN A 168 -10.03 -4.47 9.56
C ASN A 168 -10.93 -3.43 8.89
N SER A 169 -10.84 -2.17 9.30
CA SER A 169 -11.59 -1.05 8.76
C SER A 169 -10.71 0.18 8.57
N PRO A 170 -11.07 1.09 7.64
CA PRO A 170 -10.42 2.39 7.51
C PRO A 170 -10.46 3.18 8.82
N ASP A 171 -11.58 3.15 9.54
CA ASP A 171 -11.77 3.85 10.81
C ASP A 171 -10.70 3.46 11.84
N GLU A 172 -10.49 2.16 12.02
CA GLU A 172 -9.45 1.65 12.93
C GLU A 172 -8.05 2.10 12.53
N LEU A 173 -7.74 2.16 11.22
CA LEU A 173 -6.44 2.66 10.78
C LEU A 173 -6.28 4.16 11.07
N ILE A 174 -7.33 4.95 10.81
CA ILE A 174 -7.36 6.38 11.10
C ILE A 174 -7.21 6.63 12.60
N GLU A 175 -7.90 5.87 13.45
CA GLU A 175 -7.79 5.93 14.91
C GLU A 175 -6.37 5.65 15.38
N GLU A 176 -5.72 4.59 14.89
CA GLU A 176 -4.34 4.25 15.28
C GLU A 176 -3.34 5.33 14.83
N LEU A 177 -3.49 5.86 13.61
CA LEU A 177 -2.61 6.92 13.11
C LEU A 177 -2.81 8.24 13.89
N ARG A 178 -4.06 8.63 14.18
CA ARG A 178 -4.36 9.83 14.98
C ARG A 178 -3.91 9.72 16.44
N ALA A 179 -3.75 8.50 16.96
CA ALA A 179 -3.21 8.26 18.30
C ALA A 179 -1.69 8.36 18.38
N CYS A 180 -1.00 8.64 17.26
CA CYS A 180 0.44 8.76 17.18
C CYS A 180 0.85 10.22 16.91
N ASP A 181 1.99 10.63 17.50
CA ASP A 181 2.62 11.93 17.26
C ASP A 181 3.59 11.88 16.07
N ALA A 182 4.15 10.69 15.77
CA ALA A 182 4.88 10.41 14.53
C ALA A 182 4.76 8.92 14.17
N VAL A 183 5.05 8.57 12.91
CA VAL A 183 4.91 7.21 12.38
C VAL A 183 6.18 6.74 11.67
N ILE A 184 6.60 5.49 11.89
CA ILE A 184 7.64 4.80 11.11
C ILE A 184 6.96 3.66 10.35
N ALA A 185 7.06 3.64 9.01
CA ALA A 185 6.32 2.69 8.19
C ALA A 185 7.07 2.21 6.95
N TYR A 186 6.90 0.94 6.61
CA TYR A 186 7.27 0.42 5.28
C TYR A 186 6.17 0.70 4.23
N ARG A 187 4.90 0.52 4.61
CA ARG A 187 3.76 0.61 3.68
C ARG A 187 3.50 2.05 3.27
N LEU A 188 3.55 2.34 1.96
CA LEU A 188 3.30 3.68 1.39
C LEU A 188 1.99 4.31 1.91
N HIS A 189 0.90 3.55 1.94
CA HIS A 189 -0.40 4.10 2.37
C HIS A 189 -0.44 4.47 3.85
N ALA A 190 0.43 3.93 4.70
CA ALA A 190 0.57 4.43 6.07
C ALA A 190 1.18 5.83 6.07
N SER A 191 2.21 6.07 5.24
CA SER A 191 2.83 7.40 5.06
C SER A 191 1.86 8.41 4.44
N ILE A 192 1.16 8.07 3.35
CA ILE A 192 0.19 8.97 2.71
C ILE A 192 -0.93 9.35 3.67
N THR A 193 -1.48 8.37 4.39
CA THR A 193 -2.55 8.63 5.37
C THR A 193 -2.03 9.46 6.55
N SER A 194 -0.80 9.22 7.02
CA SER A 194 -0.18 10.05 8.07
C SER A 194 -0.03 11.51 7.61
N PHE A 195 0.49 11.73 6.39
CA PHE A 195 0.58 13.06 5.78
C PHE A 195 -0.80 13.73 5.67
N ALA A 196 -1.82 13.00 5.21
CA ALA A 196 -3.18 13.49 5.14
C ALA A 196 -3.70 13.91 6.52
N LEU A 197 -3.40 13.14 7.58
CA LEU A 197 -3.80 13.45 8.96
C LEU A 197 -2.93 14.51 9.65
N GLY A 198 -1.86 14.99 9.01
CA GLY A 198 -0.90 15.93 9.61
C GLY A 198 0.05 15.27 10.62
N VAL A 199 0.15 13.94 10.62
CA VAL A 199 1.08 13.18 11.46
C VAL A 199 2.40 13.01 10.70
N PRO A 200 3.54 13.53 11.20
CA PRO A 200 4.82 13.35 10.54
C PRO A 200 5.20 11.86 10.48
N SER A 201 5.72 11.43 9.35
CA SER A 201 6.11 10.03 9.15
C SER A 201 7.49 9.87 8.52
N VAL A 202 8.11 8.73 8.78
CA VAL A 202 9.35 8.24 8.18
C VAL A 202 9.05 6.99 7.38
N GLY A 203 9.43 7.00 6.11
CA GLY A 203 9.26 5.89 5.17
C GLY A 203 10.49 5.00 5.16
N LEU A 204 10.30 3.70 5.32
CA LEU A 204 11.33 2.69 5.11
C LEU A 204 11.19 2.16 3.67
N SER A 205 12.09 2.63 2.79
CA SER A 205 12.00 2.45 1.33
C SER A 205 12.30 1.01 0.92
N TRP A 206 11.24 0.20 0.72
CA TRP A 206 11.34 -1.17 0.20
C TRP A 206 11.05 -1.28 -1.30
N ASN A 207 10.62 -0.18 -1.92
CA ASN A 207 10.43 -0.02 -3.35
C ASN A 207 10.65 1.45 -3.73
N PHE A 208 10.59 1.75 -5.04
CA PHE A 208 10.81 3.10 -5.57
C PHE A 208 9.69 4.10 -5.23
N LYS A 209 8.47 3.63 -4.93
CA LYS A 209 7.29 4.50 -4.71
C LYS A 209 7.37 5.26 -3.39
N VAL A 210 7.94 4.65 -2.35
CA VAL A 210 8.11 5.30 -1.04
C VAL A 210 8.94 6.59 -1.16
N PRO A 211 10.18 6.58 -1.67
CA PRO A 211 10.97 7.81 -1.78
C PRO A 211 10.38 8.82 -2.78
N GLU A 212 9.70 8.38 -3.85
CA GLU A 212 9.00 9.28 -4.77
C GLU A 212 7.92 10.09 -4.05
N PHE A 213 7.05 9.44 -3.28
CA PHE A 213 6.04 10.13 -2.48
C PHE A 213 6.64 11.17 -1.53
N TYR A 214 7.67 10.78 -0.76
CA TYR A 214 8.33 11.70 0.19
C TYR A 214 8.98 12.90 -0.50
N LYS A 215 9.52 12.71 -1.71
CA LYS A 215 10.04 13.80 -2.54
C LYS A 215 8.93 14.76 -2.99
N GLU A 216 7.78 14.23 -3.42
CA GLU A 216 6.64 15.04 -3.86
C GLU A 216 6.08 15.92 -2.77
N ILE A 217 6.00 15.42 -1.54
CA ILE A 217 5.49 16.19 -0.39
C ILE A 217 6.55 17.10 0.25
N GLY A 218 7.76 17.19 -0.33
CA GLY A 218 8.83 18.08 0.16
C GLY A 218 9.64 17.54 1.34
N TYR A 219 9.57 16.24 1.63
CA TYR A 219 10.20 15.58 2.77
C TYR A 219 11.08 14.39 2.36
N ALA A 220 11.88 14.55 1.29
CA ALA A 220 12.67 13.47 0.70
C ALA A 220 13.63 12.80 1.71
N ASP A 221 14.13 13.54 2.70
CA ASP A 221 15.00 13.08 3.77
C ASP A 221 14.32 12.10 4.74
N ARG A 222 12.98 12.06 4.77
CA ARG A 222 12.20 11.13 5.60
C ARG A 222 12.03 9.75 4.96
N ALA A 223 12.50 9.54 3.73
CA ALA A 223 12.52 8.23 3.08
C ALA A 223 13.90 7.58 3.19
N ILE A 224 14.01 6.53 4.00
CA ILE A 224 15.27 5.88 4.34
C ILE A 224 15.48 4.64 3.49
N SER A 225 16.59 4.61 2.73
CA SER A 225 17.04 3.44 1.96
C SER A 225 17.26 2.22 2.84
N SER A 226 17.06 1.02 2.29
CA SER A 226 17.30 -0.26 2.97
C SER A 226 18.70 -0.39 3.56
N ASP A 227 19.71 0.21 2.92
CA ASP A 227 21.10 0.19 3.41
C ASP A 227 21.28 0.92 4.75
N ASN A 228 20.33 1.76 5.12
CA ASN A 228 20.38 2.62 6.31
C ASN A 228 19.28 2.27 7.34
N TRP A 229 18.64 1.10 7.23
CA TRP A 229 17.66 0.60 8.21
C TRP A 229 18.33 0.17 9.53
N SER A 230 18.91 1.13 10.24
CA SER A 230 19.38 0.95 11.61
C SER A 230 18.43 1.66 12.58
N PRO A 231 18.15 1.08 13.77
CA PRO A 231 17.28 1.72 14.76
C PRO A 231 17.70 3.15 15.11
N ARG A 232 19.00 3.39 15.28
CA ARG A 232 19.54 4.70 15.63
C ARG A 232 19.28 5.74 14.54
N HIS A 233 19.54 5.40 13.27
CA HIS A 233 19.34 6.33 12.17
C HIS A 233 17.85 6.63 11.97
N VAL A 234 17.00 5.60 11.96
CA VAL A 234 15.56 5.75 11.75
C VAL A 234 14.91 6.58 12.87
N VAL A 235 15.26 6.34 14.14
CA VAL A 235 14.74 7.12 15.26
C VAL A 235 15.22 8.58 15.18
N ALA A 236 16.47 8.84 14.79
CA ALA A 236 16.96 10.22 14.62
C ALA A 236 16.20 10.99 13.52
N VAL A 237 15.93 10.34 12.37
CA VAL A 237 15.12 10.94 11.30
C VAL A 237 13.67 11.15 11.76
N MET A 238 13.13 10.23 12.57
CA MET A 238 11.79 10.38 13.16
C MET A 238 11.73 11.55 14.14
N GLU A 239 12.74 11.74 14.99
CA GLU A 239 12.84 12.87 15.92
C GLU A 239 12.87 14.20 15.15
N ASN A 240 13.62 14.28 14.05
CA ASN A 240 13.62 15.46 13.17
C ASN A 240 12.24 15.68 12.53
N ALA A 241 11.63 14.63 11.98
CA ALA A 241 10.29 14.72 11.39
C ALA A 241 9.23 15.18 12.40
N LEU A 242 9.31 14.71 13.64
CA LEU A 242 8.44 15.12 14.75
C LEU A 242 8.63 16.61 15.09
N ALA A 243 9.88 17.11 15.10
CA ALA A 243 10.18 18.51 15.37
C ALA A 243 9.72 19.44 14.23
N ASP A 244 9.90 19.02 12.98
CA ASP A 244 9.55 19.80 11.79
C ASP A 244 8.04 19.82 11.49
N GLY A 245 7.32 18.76 11.89
CA GLY A 245 5.90 18.60 11.61
C GLY A 245 5.60 18.32 10.13
N VAL A 246 4.38 18.70 9.70
CA VAL A 246 3.89 18.51 8.32
C VAL A 246 3.28 19.81 7.80
N THR A 247 3.81 20.30 6.68
CA THR A 247 3.26 21.39 5.88
C THR A 247 2.70 20.79 4.60
N LYS A 248 1.47 21.19 4.24
CA LYS A 248 0.79 20.68 3.04
C LYS A 248 0.74 21.76 1.95
N ASP A 249 1.28 21.45 0.78
CA ASP A 249 1.11 22.30 -0.41
C ASP A 249 -0.31 22.14 -0.96
N SER A 250 -1.11 23.21 -0.89
CA SER A 250 -2.48 23.23 -1.38
C SER A 250 -2.58 22.92 -2.88
N SER A 251 -1.57 23.29 -3.68
CA SER A 251 -1.56 22.99 -5.12
C SER A 251 -1.38 21.49 -5.38
N TYR A 252 -0.51 20.83 -4.62
CA TYR A 252 -0.33 19.38 -4.66
C TYR A 252 -1.61 18.66 -4.24
N LEU A 253 -2.21 19.02 -3.10
CA LEU A 253 -3.47 18.41 -2.64
C LEU A 253 -4.60 18.57 -3.68
N TYR A 254 -4.69 19.74 -4.30
CA TYR A 254 -5.73 20.06 -5.27
C TYR A 254 -5.55 19.36 -6.62
N SER A 255 -4.33 18.93 -6.96
CA SER A 255 -3.98 18.39 -8.28
C SER A 255 -4.81 17.18 -8.70
N VAL A 256 -5.14 16.27 -7.77
CA VAL A 256 -5.92 15.05 -8.06
C VAL A 256 -7.36 15.37 -8.44
N TYR A 257 -7.99 16.32 -7.74
CA TYR A 257 -9.34 16.77 -8.08
C TYR A 257 -9.32 17.56 -9.39
N LYS A 258 -8.41 18.54 -9.52
CA LYS A 258 -8.36 19.43 -10.68
C LYS A 258 -8.15 18.66 -11.97
N SER A 259 -7.19 17.74 -12.00
CA SER A 259 -6.92 16.92 -13.18
C SER A 259 -8.07 16.00 -13.56
N LEU A 260 -8.79 15.43 -12.57
CA LEU A 260 -9.97 14.61 -12.84
C LEU A 260 -11.13 15.46 -13.38
N PHE A 261 -11.36 16.65 -12.79
CA PHE A 261 -12.37 17.59 -13.28
C PHE A 261 -12.09 17.98 -14.73
N ASP A 262 -10.86 18.38 -15.05
CA ASP A 262 -10.47 18.81 -16.39
C ASP A 262 -10.68 17.68 -17.41
N GLY A 263 -10.20 16.46 -17.09
CA GLY A 263 -10.40 15.30 -17.96
C GLY A 263 -11.87 14.94 -18.17
N LEU A 264 -12.73 15.07 -17.14
CA LEU A 264 -14.16 14.85 -17.28
C LEU A 264 -14.83 15.92 -18.14
N LYS A 265 -14.46 17.20 -17.95
CA LYS A 265 -14.96 18.31 -18.74
C LYS A 265 -14.61 18.13 -20.21
N ASP A 266 -13.35 17.84 -20.51
CA ASP A 266 -12.86 17.64 -21.88
C ASP A 266 -13.55 16.48 -22.59
N VAL A 267 -14.05 15.49 -21.85
CA VAL A 267 -14.78 14.35 -22.42
C VAL A 267 -16.27 14.63 -22.57
N LEU A 268 -16.91 15.23 -21.56
CA LEU A 268 -18.37 15.34 -21.50
C LEU A 268 -18.90 16.66 -22.08
N THR A 269 -18.16 17.75 -21.93
CA THR A 269 -18.59 19.10 -22.31
C THR A 269 -17.38 20.01 -22.59
N PRO A 270 -16.66 19.79 -23.72
CA PRO A 270 -15.45 20.57 -24.06
C PRO A 270 -15.71 22.07 -24.11
N ASP A 271 -16.84 22.47 -24.69
CA ASP A 271 -17.28 23.87 -24.80
C ASP A 271 -18.11 24.34 -23.59
N GLY A 272 -18.17 23.53 -22.53
CA GLY A 272 -18.96 23.82 -21.34
C GLY A 272 -18.37 24.93 -20.49
N GLU A 273 -19.24 25.72 -19.86
CA GLU A 273 -18.85 26.78 -18.92
C GLU A 273 -18.59 26.26 -17.49
N ALA A 274 -18.64 24.93 -17.27
CA ALA A 274 -18.38 24.33 -15.97
C ALA A 274 -17.00 24.72 -15.45
N VAL A 275 -16.95 25.18 -14.19
CA VAL A 275 -15.73 25.57 -13.47
C VAL A 275 -15.47 24.59 -12.33
N PRO A 276 -14.20 24.26 -12.05
CA PRO A 276 -13.85 23.39 -10.93
C PRO A 276 -14.10 24.11 -9.61
N TYR A 277 -14.45 23.36 -8.58
CA TYR A 277 -14.47 23.85 -7.21
C TYR A 277 -13.07 24.29 -6.77
N SER A 278 -12.99 25.35 -5.98
CA SER A 278 -11.79 25.65 -5.19
C SER A 278 -11.49 24.52 -4.20
N LEU A 279 -10.26 24.45 -3.67
CA LEU A 279 -9.89 23.41 -2.72
C LEU A 279 -10.78 23.39 -1.46
N ASN A 280 -11.21 24.57 -0.97
CA ASN A 280 -12.13 24.66 0.17
C ASN A 280 -13.51 24.10 -0.17
N GLU A 281 -14.05 24.42 -1.36
CA GLU A 281 -15.31 23.86 -1.83
C GLU A 281 -15.23 22.35 -2.04
N VAL A 282 -14.08 21.83 -2.49
CA VAL A 282 -13.83 20.37 -2.54
C VAL A 282 -13.95 19.77 -1.14
N TYR A 283 -13.30 20.37 -0.14
CA TYR A 283 -13.41 19.92 1.25
C TYR A 283 -14.84 19.96 1.79
N ASP A 284 -15.58 21.00 1.47
CA ASP A 284 -16.97 21.14 1.90
C ASP A 284 -17.88 20.13 1.19
N ALA A 285 -17.59 19.76 -0.07
CA ALA A 285 -18.39 18.83 -0.85
C ALA A 285 -18.05 17.34 -0.63
N LEU A 286 -16.84 17.01 -0.17
CA LEU A 286 -16.40 15.62 0.00
C LEU A 286 -17.32 14.84 0.96
N PRO A 287 -17.79 13.64 0.60
CA PRO A 287 -18.63 12.86 1.51
C PRO A 287 -17.83 12.44 2.75
N ARG A 288 -18.46 12.59 3.93
CA ARG A 288 -17.87 12.15 5.19
C ARG A 288 -18.10 10.65 5.32
N TYR A 289 -17.07 9.94 5.71
CA TYR A 289 -17.13 8.49 5.84
C TYR A 289 -18.10 8.12 6.98
N PRO A 290 -19.20 7.42 6.69
CA PRO A 290 -20.01 6.86 7.76
C PRO A 290 -19.20 5.73 8.39
N MET A 291 -18.96 5.81 9.71
CA MET A 291 -18.24 4.78 10.48
C MET A 291 -18.55 3.37 9.99
N THR A 292 -17.53 2.50 9.84
CA THR A 292 -17.76 1.13 9.34
C THR A 292 -18.83 0.43 10.17
N SER A 293 -19.93 0.05 9.53
CA SER A 293 -21.02 -0.66 10.19
C SER A 293 -20.61 -2.09 10.56
N LEU A 294 -21.29 -2.69 11.55
CA LEU A 294 -21.01 -4.07 11.96
C LEU A 294 -21.12 -5.09 10.81
N PRO A 295 -22.12 -5.02 9.90
CA PRO A 295 -22.17 -5.89 8.72
C PRO A 295 -20.97 -5.71 7.79
N GLU A 296 -20.57 -4.47 7.49
CA GLU A 296 -19.41 -4.17 6.64
C GLU A 296 -18.11 -4.67 7.26
N TYR A 297 -17.95 -4.47 8.57
CA TYR A 297 -16.82 -4.97 9.35
C TYR A 297 -16.70 -6.49 9.21
N ARG A 298 -17.80 -7.21 9.49
CA ARG A 298 -17.85 -8.68 9.36
C ARG A 298 -17.52 -9.12 7.94
N ALA A 299 -18.03 -8.44 6.92
CA ALA A 299 -17.73 -8.76 5.52
C ALA A 299 -16.25 -8.53 5.17
N LYS A 300 -15.62 -7.46 5.68
CA LYS A 300 -14.18 -7.19 5.51
C LYS A 300 -13.33 -8.29 6.17
N VAL A 301 -13.65 -8.66 7.42
CA VAL A 301 -12.98 -9.75 8.15
C VAL A 301 -13.13 -11.09 7.42
N GLN A 302 -14.34 -11.44 6.97
CA GLN A 302 -14.58 -12.68 6.24
C GLN A 302 -13.78 -12.75 4.93
N ARG A 303 -13.74 -11.67 4.14
CA ARG A 303 -12.93 -11.61 2.91
C ARG A 303 -11.44 -11.80 3.21
N LYS A 304 -10.95 -11.18 4.29
CA LYS A 304 -9.56 -11.30 4.73
C LYS A 304 -9.23 -12.74 5.13
N LEU A 305 -10.04 -13.37 5.99
CA LEU A 305 -9.86 -14.75 6.40
C LEU A 305 -9.95 -15.72 5.22
N ARG A 306 -10.89 -15.50 4.28
CA ARG A 306 -11.03 -16.33 3.08
C ARG A 306 -9.75 -16.33 2.23
N ARG A 307 -9.15 -15.16 1.98
CA ARG A 307 -7.86 -15.07 1.27
C ARG A 307 -6.77 -15.87 1.98
N SER A 308 -6.73 -15.81 3.30
CA SER A 308 -5.77 -16.60 4.09
C SER A 308 -6.03 -18.11 3.97
N TYR A 309 -7.29 -18.54 4.06
CA TYR A 309 -7.64 -19.96 3.89
C TYR A 309 -7.33 -20.46 2.47
N ASP A 310 -7.63 -19.67 1.45
CA ASP A 310 -7.31 -19.99 0.05
C ASP A 310 -5.78 -20.12 -0.14
N PHE A 311 -4.99 -19.25 0.48
CA PHE A 311 -3.53 -19.38 0.48
C PHE A 311 -3.05 -20.70 1.09
N TYR A 312 -3.54 -21.07 2.29
CA TYR A 312 -3.14 -22.33 2.93
C TYR A 312 -3.65 -23.56 2.16
N ALA A 313 -4.87 -23.51 1.61
CA ALA A 313 -5.42 -24.59 0.80
C ALA A 313 -4.62 -24.80 -0.49
N ASN A 314 -4.16 -23.72 -1.12
CA ASN A 314 -3.31 -23.79 -2.30
C ASN A 314 -1.90 -24.32 -1.95
N LYS A 315 -1.34 -23.89 -0.82
CA LYS A 315 -0.04 -24.39 -0.32
C LYS A 315 -0.10 -25.88 0.08
N SER A 316 -1.20 -26.33 0.66
CA SER A 316 -1.38 -27.76 0.99
C SER A 316 -1.52 -28.59 -0.27
N LYS A 317 -2.23 -28.11 -1.30
CA LYS A 317 -2.34 -28.77 -2.61
C LYS A 317 -1.00 -28.80 -3.34
N SER A 318 -0.22 -27.72 -3.32
CA SER A 318 1.10 -27.68 -3.97
C SER A 318 2.13 -28.58 -3.27
N ASN A 319 2.06 -28.71 -1.94
CA ASN A 319 2.87 -29.69 -1.19
C ASN A 319 2.40 -31.15 -1.37
N GLN A 320 1.16 -31.37 -1.80
CA GLN A 320 0.60 -32.72 -2.05
C GLN A 320 0.90 -33.26 -3.46
N TRP A 321 1.50 -32.49 -4.38
CA TRP A 321 1.94 -33.01 -5.68
C TRP A 321 3.46 -33.20 -5.74
N ARG A 322 3.90 -34.38 -5.28
CA ARG A 322 5.12 -35.04 -5.76
C ARG A 322 4.73 -36.47 -6.12
N PRO A 323 4.70 -36.87 -7.41
CA PRO A 323 4.72 -38.30 -7.69
C PRO A 323 6.09 -38.80 -7.22
N SER A 324 6.08 -39.74 -6.29
CA SER A 324 7.31 -40.35 -5.82
C SER A 324 7.95 -41.15 -6.96
N ILE A 325 9.27 -41.34 -6.93
CA ILE A 325 10.00 -42.19 -7.89
C ILE A 325 9.44 -43.64 -7.89
N GLN A 326 8.72 -44.05 -6.84
CA GLN A 326 8.03 -45.33 -6.77
C GLN A 326 6.73 -45.37 -7.60
N ASP A 327 6.02 -44.25 -7.74
CA ASP A 327 4.81 -44.17 -8.58
C ASP A 327 5.14 -44.27 -10.07
N GLY A 328 6.30 -43.76 -10.48
CA GLY A 328 6.84 -43.94 -11.83
C GLY A 328 7.18 -45.40 -12.16
N LEU A 329 7.57 -46.20 -11.17
CA LEU A 329 7.88 -47.62 -11.34
C LEU A 329 6.58 -48.45 -11.45
N ILE A 330 5.59 -48.18 -10.60
CA ILE A 330 4.28 -48.85 -10.63
C ILE A 330 3.53 -48.53 -11.94
N LEU A 331 3.59 -47.28 -12.41
CA LEU A 331 3.02 -46.88 -13.71
C LEU A 331 3.77 -47.50 -14.90
N ARG A 332 5.09 -47.71 -14.81
CA ARG A 332 5.89 -48.40 -15.86
C ARG A 332 5.62 -49.91 -15.88
N ILE A 333 5.45 -50.54 -14.72
CA ILE A 333 5.11 -51.97 -14.60
C ILE A 333 3.68 -52.20 -15.12
N GLY A 334 2.72 -51.36 -14.74
CA GLY A 334 1.35 -51.42 -15.25
C GLY A 334 1.25 -51.25 -16.77
N ARG A 335 2.05 -50.34 -17.37
CA ARG A 335 2.12 -50.17 -18.83
C ARG A 335 2.80 -51.35 -19.55
N ARG A 336 3.77 -52.02 -18.93
CA ARG A 336 4.39 -53.26 -19.48
C ARG A 336 3.43 -54.44 -19.45
N ILE A 337 2.68 -54.63 -18.37
CA ILE A 337 1.67 -55.69 -18.25
C ILE A 337 0.53 -55.47 -19.25
N LYS A 338 0.07 -54.22 -19.42
CA LYS A 338 -0.99 -53.89 -20.39
C LYS A 338 -0.56 -54.12 -21.85
N ARG A 339 0.71 -53.88 -22.19
CA ARG A 339 1.28 -54.20 -23.52
C ARG A 339 1.48 -55.69 -23.76
N ALA A 340 1.83 -56.46 -22.73
CA ALA A 340 1.97 -57.91 -22.83
C ALA A 340 0.60 -58.59 -23.03
N LEU A 341 -0.44 -58.10 -22.35
CA LEU A 341 -1.81 -58.62 -22.50
C LEU A 341 -2.46 -58.20 -23.83
N SER A 342 -2.13 -57.02 -24.39
CA SER A 342 -2.65 -56.60 -25.70
C SER A 342 -2.01 -57.32 -26.89
N ASN A 343 -0.80 -57.85 -26.72
CA ASN A 343 -0.09 -58.63 -27.76
C ASN A 343 -0.39 -60.13 -27.70
N SER A 344 -1.21 -60.58 -26.75
CA SER A 344 -1.66 -61.97 -26.59
C SER A 344 -3.05 -62.22 -27.20
N ILE A 345 -3.66 -61.21 -27.84
CA ILE A 345 -5.00 -61.29 -28.47
C ILE A 345 -4.92 -60.85 -29.95
N ARG A 346 -3.83 -61.16 -30.65
CA ARG A 346 -3.75 -61.09 -32.11
C ARG A 346 -3.01 -62.27 -32.67
#